data_AF-A0A5U4VSL3-F1
#
_entry.id   AF-A0A5U4VSL3-F1
#
_cell.length_a   1.000
_cell.length_b   1.000
_cell.length_c   1.000
_cell.angle_alpha   90.00
_cell.angle_beta   90.00
_cell.angle_gamma   90.00
#
_symmetry.space_group_name_H-M   'P 1'
#
loop_
_entity.id
_entity.type
_entity.pdbx_description
1 polymer ?
#
loop_
_entity_poly.entity_id
_entity_poly.type
_entity_poly.pdbx_seq_one_letter_code
_entity_poly.pdbx_strand_id
1 'polypeptide(L)'
;MMLSVVAGHIANFPFGEVFYYYQVAGFFLLSGYFFHYDKYADRFSKFLKSRSKLICQYLIYSAIIISTHNLLTEFGLQPTNYIYYSPADYVTAFIRSITIPSEALAGAMWFIPVLILMQFVFYWLNRVVKENKLLIGSSVLILFFIGWWIVKSNAIANNPYINTHIPNAQYFVYLPFFYIGYVFKKFGFKSLSSINAMLPA
;
A
#
# COMPACT_ATOMS: atom_id res chain seq x y z
N MET A 1 7.60 -12.64 8.62
CA MET A 1 7.37 -11.30 8.02
C MET A 1 7.63 -10.16 9.01
N MET A 2 7.00 -10.13 10.19
CA MET A 2 7.23 -9.02 11.14
C MET A 2 8.69 -8.89 11.64
N LEU A 3 9.41 -10.01 11.83
CA LEU A 3 10.84 -9.98 12.16
C LEU A 3 11.71 -9.34 11.07
N SER A 4 11.31 -9.47 9.80
CA SER A 4 11.98 -8.81 8.67
C SER A 4 11.73 -7.29 8.68
N VAL A 5 10.59 -6.84 9.24
CA VAL A 5 10.23 -5.41 9.31
C VAL A 5 11.15 -4.72 10.28
N VAL A 6 11.37 -5.36 11.42
CA VAL A 6 12.33 -4.93 12.43
C VAL A 6 13.75 -5.00 11.86
N ALA A 7 14.16 -6.11 11.25
CA ALA A 7 15.50 -6.26 10.66
C ALA A 7 15.82 -5.23 9.57
N GLY A 8 14.83 -4.82 8.78
CA GLY A 8 14.99 -3.77 7.76
C GLY A 8 15.08 -2.34 8.30
N HIS A 9 14.68 -2.09 9.56
CA HIS A 9 14.76 -0.78 10.21
C HIS A 9 15.86 -0.70 11.29
N ILE A 10 16.57 -1.80 11.58
CA ILE A 10 17.76 -1.77 12.42
C ILE A 10 18.86 -1.05 11.62
N ALA A 11 19.24 0.13 12.09
CA ALA A 11 20.40 0.84 11.57
C ALA A 11 21.63 -0.08 11.68
N ASN A 12 22.30 -0.34 10.54
CA ASN A 12 23.48 -1.20 10.39
C ASN A 12 23.25 -2.72 10.29
N PHE A 13 22.04 -3.20 10.04
CA PHE A 13 21.89 -4.62 9.67
C PHE A 13 22.47 -4.86 8.26
N PRO A 14 23.47 -5.74 8.08
CA PRO A 14 23.92 -6.10 6.73
C PRO A 14 22.74 -6.71 5.98
N PHE A 15 22.44 -6.17 4.79
CA PHE A 15 21.26 -6.51 3.98
C PHE A 15 19.90 -5.95 4.46
N GLY A 16 19.85 -4.96 5.36
CA GLY A 16 18.59 -4.36 5.83
C GLY A 16 17.64 -3.92 4.70
N GLU A 17 18.18 -3.33 3.64
CA GLU A 17 17.43 -2.96 2.43
C GLU A 17 16.78 -4.17 1.73
N VAL A 18 17.48 -5.30 1.65
CA VAL A 18 16.97 -6.53 1.01
C VAL A 18 15.78 -7.07 1.79
N PHE A 19 15.88 -7.12 3.12
CA PHE A 19 14.77 -7.53 3.98
C PHE A 19 13.59 -6.56 3.89
N TYR A 20 13.88 -5.26 3.77
CA TYR A 20 12.86 -4.23 3.58
C TYR A 20 12.14 -4.34 2.23
N TYR A 21 12.85 -4.56 1.14
CA TYR A 21 12.21 -4.66 -0.18
C TYR A 21 11.48 -5.99 -0.36
N TYR A 22 12.08 -7.10 0.10
CA TYR A 22 11.47 -8.42 0.00
C TYR A 22 10.14 -8.50 0.77
N GLN A 23 10.10 -8.01 2.01
CA GLN A 23 8.88 -8.09 2.81
C GLN A 23 7.75 -7.24 2.22
N VAL A 24 8.05 -6.06 1.67
CA VAL A 24 7.02 -5.16 1.14
C VAL A 24 6.47 -5.73 -0.15
N ALA A 25 7.34 -6.19 -1.05
CA ALA A 25 6.94 -6.90 -2.27
C ALA A 25 6.13 -8.17 -1.95
N GLY A 26 6.60 -8.98 -0.99
CA GLY A 26 5.91 -10.17 -0.53
C GLY A 26 4.53 -9.87 0.08
N PHE A 27 4.40 -8.76 0.81
CA PHE A 27 3.13 -8.34 1.43
C PHE A 27 2.09 -8.03 0.36
N PHE A 28 2.47 -7.25 -0.66
CA PHE A 28 1.58 -6.91 -1.76
C PHE A 28 1.27 -8.12 -2.65
N LEU A 29 2.22 -9.02 -2.85
CA LEU A 29 1.99 -10.31 -3.53
C LEU A 29 0.95 -11.15 -2.78
N LEU A 30 1.12 -11.37 -1.48
CA LEU A 30 0.16 -12.11 -0.66
C LEU A 30 -1.21 -11.41 -0.64
N SER A 31 -1.23 -10.08 -0.55
CA SER A 31 -2.46 -9.30 -0.63
C SER A 31 -3.21 -9.53 -1.95
N GLY A 32 -2.47 -9.60 -3.07
CA GLY A 32 -3.01 -9.95 -4.37
C GLY A 32 -3.56 -11.38 -4.43
N TYR A 33 -2.83 -12.33 -3.86
CA TYR A 33 -3.26 -13.73 -3.76
C TYR A 33 -4.58 -13.89 -3.00
N PHE A 34 -4.75 -13.16 -1.89
CA PHE A 34 -5.99 -13.16 -1.11
C PHE A 34 -7.09 -12.24 -1.68
N PHE A 35 -6.81 -11.48 -2.73
CA PHE A 35 -7.81 -10.68 -3.40
C PHE A 35 -8.83 -11.58 -4.15
N HIS A 36 -10.11 -11.21 -4.08
CA HIS A 36 -11.20 -11.93 -4.74
C HIS A 36 -12.07 -10.92 -5.47
N TYR A 37 -11.80 -10.69 -6.75
CA TYR A 37 -12.59 -9.75 -7.56
C TYR A 37 -14.06 -10.18 -7.65
N ASP A 38 -14.29 -11.46 -7.96
CA ASP A 38 -15.62 -12.05 -8.21
C ASP A 38 -16.59 -11.85 -7.04
N LYS A 39 -16.07 -11.86 -5.79
CA LYS A 39 -16.86 -11.63 -4.57
C LYS A 39 -17.48 -10.23 -4.50
N TYR A 40 -16.90 -9.26 -5.22
CA TYR A 40 -17.29 -7.85 -5.16
C TYR A 40 -17.65 -7.25 -6.53
N ALA A 41 -17.61 -8.07 -7.60
CA ALA A 41 -17.81 -7.61 -8.97
C ALA A 41 -19.19 -6.97 -9.17
N ASP A 42 -20.20 -7.45 -8.47
CA ASP A 42 -21.58 -6.95 -8.56
C ASP A 42 -21.72 -5.52 -8.04
N ARG A 43 -21.15 -5.21 -6.87
CA ARG A 43 -21.34 -3.92 -6.19
C ARG A 43 -20.09 -3.40 -5.50
N PHE A 44 -19.66 -2.20 -5.88
CA PHE A 44 -18.56 -1.48 -5.25
C PHE A 44 -18.80 -1.19 -3.75
N SER A 45 -20.06 -1.01 -3.33
CA SER A 45 -20.37 -0.84 -1.90
C SER A 45 -19.99 -2.06 -1.06
N LYS A 46 -20.11 -3.29 -1.61
CA LYS A 46 -19.65 -4.52 -0.93
C LYS A 46 -18.13 -4.55 -0.83
N PHE A 47 -17.45 -4.12 -1.90
CA PHE A 47 -15.99 -3.96 -1.91
C PHE A 47 -15.54 -3.03 -0.76
N LEU A 48 -16.16 -1.84 -0.66
CA LEU A 48 -15.84 -0.85 0.36
C LEU A 48 -16.16 -1.35 1.77
N LYS A 49 -17.34 -1.95 1.96
CA LYS A 49 -17.76 -2.50 3.27
C LYS A 49 -16.80 -3.57 3.78
N SER A 50 -16.26 -4.41 2.91
CA SER A 50 -15.29 -5.43 3.35
C SER A 50 -13.93 -4.87 3.81
N ARG A 51 -13.66 -3.59 3.52
CA ARG A 51 -12.42 -2.88 3.88
C ARG A 51 -12.65 -1.80 4.93
N SER A 52 -13.91 -1.53 5.29
CA SER A 52 -14.26 -0.45 6.22
C SER A 52 -13.59 -0.61 7.58
N LYS A 53 -13.45 -1.84 8.09
CA LYS A 53 -12.75 -2.11 9.35
C LYS A 53 -11.29 -1.68 9.28
N LEU A 54 -10.56 -2.06 8.22
CA LEU A 54 -9.16 -1.71 8.02
C LEU A 54 -8.99 -0.19 7.84
N ILE A 55 -9.84 0.43 7.01
CA ILE A 55 -9.84 1.88 6.79
C ILE A 55 -10.10 2.61 8.11
N CYS A 56 -11.12 2.19 8.86
CA CYS A 56 -11.49 2.80 10.13
C CYS A 56 -10.37 2.66 11.17
N GLN A 57 -9.78 1.47 11.31
CA GLN A 57 -8.65 1.26 12.21
C GLN A 57 -7.49 2.18 11.86
N TYR A 58 -7.10 2.24 10.58
CA TYR A 58 -6.03 3.12 10.12
C TYR A 58 -6.30 4.60 10.42
N LEU A 59 -7.52 5.07 10.15
CA LEU A 59 -7.90 6.46 10.40
C LEU A 59 -7.94 6.78 11.90
N ILE A 60 -8.38 5.85 12.75
CA ILE A 60 -8.36 6.01 14.21
C ILE A 60 -6.91 6.12 14.71
N TYR A 61 -6.02 5.21 14.30
CA TYR A 61 -4.61 5.29 14.69
C TYR A 61 -3.95 6.58 14.19
N SER A 62 -4.24 6.98 12.95
CA SER A 62 -3.75 8.24 12.38
C SER A 62 -4.26 9.44 13.19
N ALA A 63 -5.55 9.47 13.54
CA ALA A 63 -6.14 10.53 14.36
C ALA A 63 -5.48 10.62 15.75
N ILE A 64 -5.23 9.49 16.41
CA ILE A 64 -4.57 9.46 17.72
C ILE A 64 -3.15 10.04 17.63
N ILE A 65 -2.34 9.58 16.66
CA ILE A 65 -0.96 10.04 16.49
C ILE A 65 -0.94 11.54 16.15
N ILE A 66 -1.80 11.98 15.24
CA ILE A 66 -1.92 13.40 14.86
C ILE A 66 -2.37 14.24 16.07
N SER A 67 -3.37 13.81 16.84
CA SER A 67 -3.85 14.55 18.02
C SER A 67 -2.81 14.67 19.13
N THR A 68 -1.88 13.72 19.20
CA THR A 68 -0.80 13.71 20.19
C THR A 68 0.46 14.38 19.67
N HIS A 69 0.47 14.92 18.45
CA HIS A 69 1.65 15.51 17.80
C HIS A 69 2.39 16.50 18.70
N ASN A 70 1.71 17.53 19.21
CA ASN A 70 2.36 18.56 20.04
C ASN A 70 2.97 17.99 21.32
N LEU A 71 2.28 17.04 21.97
CA LEU A 71 2.81 16.35 23.16
C LEU A 71 4.05 15.52 22.80
N LEU A 72 4.00 14.76 21.70
CA LEU A 72 5.13 13.95 21.25
C LEU A 72 6.34 14.82 20.88
N THR A 73 6.12 15.99 20.30
CA THR A 73 7.16 16.98 20.01
C THR A 73 7.76 17.55 21.30
N GLU A 74 6.93 17.88 22.29
CA GLU A 74 7.38 18.38 23.61
C GLU A 74 8.28 17.37 24.34
N PHE A 75 7.92 16.08 24.30
CA PHE A 75 8.72 15.00 24.90
C PHE A 75 9.94 14.57 24.05
N GLY A 76 10.19 15.22 22.91
CA GLY A 76 11.31 14.88 22.03
C GLY A 76 11.17 13.51 21.33
N LEU A 77 9.93 13.02 21.18
CA LEU A 77 9.61 11.75 20.51
C LEU A 77 9.36 11.90 19.00
N GLN A 78 9.35 13.14 18.50
CA GLN A 78 9.30 13.46 17.08
C GLN A 78 10.66 14.01 16.59
N PRO A 79 10.96 13.95 15.28
CA PRO A 79 12.18 14.52 14.72
C PRO A 79 12.34 16.01 15.06
N THR A 80 13.57 16.46 15.28
CA THR A 80 13.87 17.82 15.77
C THR A 80 13.48 18.96 14.83
N ASN A 81 13.14 18.65 13.58
CA ASN A 81 12.67 19.60 12.57
C ASN A 81 11.14 19.75 12.53
N TYR A 82 10.40 19.03 13.37
CA TYR A 82 8.94 19.12 13.44
C TYR A 82 8.51 20.34 14.25
N ILE A 83 7.50 21.06 13.75
CA ILE A 83 6.96 22.29 14.35
C ILE A 83 5.62 21.99 14.99
N TYR A 84 5.30 22.63 16.12
CA TYR A 84 3.99 22.55 16.75
C TYR A 84 2.86 22.87 15.78
N TYR A 85 1.85 22.01 15.77
CA TYR A 85 0.65 22.17 14.96
C TYR A 85 -0.28 23.24 15.52
N SER A 86 -0.72 24.12 14.63
CA SER A 86 -1.92 24.94 14.81
C SER A 86 -3.19 24.11 14.53
N PRO A 87 -4.39 24.59 14.89
CA PRO A 87 -5.65 23.89 14.59
C PRO A 87 -5.83 23.53 13.11
N ALA A 88 -5.36 24.38 12.19
CA ALA A 88 -5.43 24.13 10.75
C ALA A 88 -4.48 22.99 10.30
N ASP A 89 -3.34 22.86 10.97
CA ASP A 89 -2.36 21.81 10.67
C ASP A 89 -2.88 20.43 11.06
N TYR A 90 -3.61 20.30 12.18
CA TYR A 90 -4.27 19.04 12.55
C TYR A 90 -5.23 18.56 11.46
N VAL A 91 -6.06 19.47 10.92
CA VAL A 91 -7.02 19.14 9.86
C VAL A 91 -6.28 18.74 8.57
N THR A 92 -5.26 19.51 8.21
CA THR A 92 -4.45 19.27 7.01
C THR A 92 -3.71 17.94 7.10
N ALA A 93 -3.10 17.65 8.25
CA ALA A 93 -2.41 16.40 8.54
C ALA A 93 -3.38 15.22 8.48
N PHE A 94 -4.60 15.36 9.00
CA PHE A 94 -5.60 14.30 8.94
C PHE A 94 -6.08 14.03 7.50
N ILE A 95 -6.36 15.06 6.71
CA ILE A 95 -6.74 14.92 5.30
C ILE A 95 -5.62 14.23 4.51
N ARG A 96 -4.36 14.64 4.72
CA ARG A 96 -3.19 14.03 4.08
C ARG A 96 -3.04 12.55 4.47
N SER A 97 -3.29 12.23 5.75
CA SER A 97 -3.20 10.86 6.28
C SER A 97 -4.03 9.83 5.49
N ILE A 98 -5.11 10.26 4.82
CA ILE A 98 -5.95 9.37 3.99
C ILE A 98 -5.12 8.69 2.88
N THR A 99 -4.10 9.35 2.36
CA THR A 99 -3.29 8.85 1.23
C THR A 99 -1.82 8.61 1.57
N ILE A 100 -1.26 9.40 2.49
CA ILE A 100 0.14 9.32 2.94
C ILE A 100 0.17 9.61 4.45
N PRO A 101 0.86 8.81 5.28
CA PRO A 101 1.05 9.15 6.69
C PRO A 101 1.69 10.54 6.84
N SER A 102 1.06 11.42 7.61
CA SER A 102 1.52 12.78 7.87
C SER A 102 2.53 12.89 9.03
N GLU A 103 2.67 11.82 9.82
CA GLU A 103 3.48 11.77 11.03
C GLU A 103 4.61 10.75 10.91
N ALA A 104 5.78 11.04 11.49
CA ALA A 104 6.92 10.14 11.46
C ALA A 104 6.60 8.78 12.10
N LEU A 105 5.91 8.80 13.25
CA LEU A 105 5.40 7.61 13.95
C LEU A 105 4.37 6.83 13.13
N ALA A 106 3.55 7.53 12.33
CA ALA A 106 2.61 6.89 11.40
C ALA A 106 3.32 6.36 10.14
N GLY A 107 4.58 6.75 9.92
CA GLY A 107 5.40 6.31 8.79
C GLY A 107 5.45 4.80 8.67
N ALA A 108 5.53 4.05 9.77
CA ALA A 108 5.51 2.58 9.74
C ALA A 108 4.23 1.98 9.12
N MET A 109 3.12 2.73 9.13
CA MET A 109 1.82 2.31 8.58
C MET A 109 1.64 2.70 7.11
N TRP A 110 2.66 3.23 6.42
CA TRP A 110 2.57 3.76 5.06
C TRP A 110 1.99 2.77 4.04
N PHE A 111 2.20 1.47 4.23
CA PHE A 111 1.74 0.43 3.32
C PHE A 111 0.21 0.23 3.36
N ILE A 112 -0.48 0.66 4.42
CA ILE A 112 -1.93 0.50 4.58
C ILE A 112 -2.73 1.36 3.58
N PRO A 113 -2.56 2.69 3.51
CA PRO A 113 -3.25 3.51 2.51
C PRO A 113 -2.84 3.09 1.09
N VAL A 114 -1.57 2.73 0.88
CA VAL A 114 -1.08 2.19 -0.39
C VAL A 114 -1.84 0.92 -0.79
N LEU A 115 -2.00 -0.04 0.13
CA LEU A 115 -2.76 -1.27 -0.11
C LEU A 115 -4.22 -0.97 -0.46
N ILE A 116 -4.86 -0.06 0.27
CA ILE A 116 -6.26 0.31 0.06
C ILE A 116 -6.43 0.93 -1.34
N LEU A 117 -5.63 1.94 -1.68
CA LEU A 117 -5.64 2.61 -2.98
C LEU A 117 -5.33 1.64 -4.13
N MET A 118 -4.33 0.78 -3.96
CA MET A 118 -3.97 -0.24 -4.95
C MET A 118 -5.14 -1.18 -5.23
N GLN A 119 -5.85 -1.64 -4.19
CA GLN A 119 -7.02 -2.50 -4.35
C GLN A 119 -8.18 -1.76 -5.06
N PHE A 120 -8.38 -0.47 -4.80
CA PHE A 120 -9.35 0.35 -5.53
C PHE A 120 -9.01 0.44 -7.02
N VAL A 121 -7.77 0.79 -7.34
CA VAL A 121 -7.27 0.85 -8.72
C VAL A 121 -7.46 -0.49 -9.41
N PHE A 122 -7.07 -1.58 -8.76
CA PHE A 122 -7.17 -2.92 -9.33
C PHE A 122 -8.62 -3.38 -9.51
N TYR A 123 -9.54 -3.03 -8.60
CA TYR A 123 -10.97 -3.28 -8.75
C TYR A 123 -11.53 -2.61 -10.01
N TRP A 124 -11.27 -1.31 -10.18
CA TRP A 124 -11.73 -0.56 -11.33
C TRP A 124 -11.09 -1.03 -12.63
N LEU A 125 -9.81 -1.39 -12.59
CA LEU A 125 -9.12 -1.97 -13.73
C LEU A 125 -9.82 -3.25 -14.21
N ASN A 126 -10.11 -4.19 -13.30
CA ASN A 126 -10.82 -5.42 -13.66
C ASN A 126 -12.24 -5.13 -14.20
N ARG A 127 -12.92 -4.13 -13.64
CA ARG A 127 -14.28 -3.75 -14.05
C ARG A 127 -14.33 -3.10 -15.44
N VAL A 128 -13.44 -2.14 -15.72
CA VAL A 128 -13.38 -1.43 -17.02
C VAL A 128 -12.94 -2.37 -18.13
N VAL A 129 -11.97 -3.22 -17.83
CA VAL A 129 -11.35 -4.14 -18.80
C VAL A 129 -12.13 -5.46 -18.92
N LYS A 130 -13.25 -5.61 -18.18
CA LYS A 130 -14.12 -6.80 -18.18
C LYS A 130 -13.34 -8.10 -17.99
N GLU A 131 -12.40 -8.10 -17.05
CA GLU A 131 -11.52 -9.24 -16.73
C GLU A 131 -10.64 -9.76 -17.88
N ASN A 132 -10.43 -8.98 -18.96
CA ASN A 132 -9.49 -9.35 -20.02
C ASN A 132 -8.04 -9.32 -19.48
N LYS A 133 -7.45 -10.51 -19.33
CA LYS A 133 -6.13 -10.71 -18.70
C LYS A 133 -5.01 -9.94 -19.39
N LEU A 134 -5.00 -9.90 -20.72
CA LEU A 134 -3.94 -9.25 -21.49
C LEU A 134 -3.99 -7.74 -21.28
N LEU A 135 -5.19 -7.17 -21.36
CA LEU A 135 -5.40 -5.75 -21.10
C LEU A 135 -5.11 -5.38 -19.64
N ILE A 136 -5.51 -6.20 -18.66
CA ILE A 136 -5.15 -5.97 -17.25
C ILE A 136 -3.63 -5.99 -17.08
N GLY A 137 -2.94 -6.99 -17.62
CA GLY A 137 -1.49 -7.10 -17.53
C GLY A 137 -0.77 -5.91 -18.16
N SER A 138 -1.17 -5.52 -19.37
CA SER A 138 -0.62 -4.34 -20.05
C SER A 138 -0.88 -3.05 -19.28
N SER A 139 -2.09 -2.86 -18.74
CA SER A 139 -2.41 -1.70 -17.91
C SER A 139 -1.59 -1.68 -16.61
N VAL A 140 -1.39 -2.83 -15.96
CA VAL A 140 -0.54 -2.93 -14.75
C VAL A 140 0.90 -2.51 -15.06
N LEU A 141 1.45 -2.95 -16.20
CA LEU A 141 2.79 -2.55 -16.63
C LEU A 141 2.88 -1.05 -16.95
N ILE A 142 1.91 -0.49 -17.66
CA ILE A 142 1.86 0.95 -17.96
C ILE A 142 1.80 1.76 -16.67
N LEU A 143 0.90 1.40 -15.75
CA LEU A 143 0.75 2.06 -14.46
C LEU A 143 2.02 1.94 -13.61
N PHE A 144 2.71 0.80 -13.63
CA PHE A 144 4.00 0.62 -12.97
C PHE A 144 5.03 1.64 -13.47
N PHE A 145 5.20 1.80 -14.78
CA PHE A 145 6.16 2.77 -15.33
C PHE A 145 5.78 4.21 -15.02
N ILE A 146 4.48 4.54 -15.02
CA ILE A 146 3.98 5.85 -14.60
C ILE A 146 4.32 6.10 -13.11
N GLY A 147 4.02 5.14 -12.24
CA GLY A 147 4.34 5.22 -10.81
C GLY A 147 5.83 5.34 -10.55
N TRP A 148 6.64 4.54 -11.23
CA TRP A 148 8.10 4.60 -11.17
C TRP A 148 8.62 5.98 -11.56
N TRP A 149 8.13 6.54 -12.67
CA TRP A 149 8.49 7.87 -13.12
C TRP A 149 8.10 8.94 -12.10
N ILE A 150 6.89 8.87 -11.53
CA ILE A 150 6.44 9.81 -10.49
C ILE A 150 7.36 9.77 -9.27
N VAL A 151 7.69 8.57 -8.78
CA VAL A 151 8.52 8.38 -7.57
C VAL A 151 9.98 8.78 -7.80
N LYS A 152 10.52 8.61 -9.01
CA LYS A 152 11.93 8.90 -9.34
C LYS A 152 12.17 10.26 -9.99
N SER A 153 11.12 10.99 -10.34
CA SER A 153 11.26 12.29 -10.99
C SER A 153 11.79 13.34 -10.03
N ASN A 154 12.99 13.85 -10.30
CA ASN A 154 13.58 14.98 -9.56
C ASN A 154 12.69 16.23 -9.61
N ALA A 155 11.92 16.42 -10.70
CA ALA A 155 11.00 17.55 -10.82
C ALA A 155 9.85 17.46 -9.80
N ILE A 156 9.45 16.25 -9.41
CA ILE A 156 8.41 16.00 -8.40
C ILE A 156 9.03 16.02 -7.00
N ALA A 157 10.16 15.33 -6.80
CA ALA A 157 10.82 15.25 -5.50
C ALA A 157 11.27 16.63 -4.99
N ASN A 158 11.79 17.48 -5.87
CA ASN A 158 12.30 18.81 -5.53
C ASN A 158 11.21 19.88 -5.43
N ASN A 159 9.96 19.57 -5.78
CA ASN A 159 8.84 20.49 -5.64
C ASN A 159 8.06 20.18 -4.35
N PRO A 160 8.20 20.98 -3.28
CA PRO A 160 7.59 20.69 -1.98
C PRO A 160 6.07 20.64 -2.05
N TYR A 161 5.46 21.48 -2.90
CA TYR A 161 4.02 21.50 -3.09
C TYR A 161 3.54 20.19 -3.72
N ILE A 162 4.16 19.76 -4.82
CA ILE A 162 3.76 18.55 -5.52
C ILE A 162 4.00 17.31 -4.64
N ASN A 163 5.18 17.22 -4.00
CA ASN A 163 5.56 16.10 -3.14
C ASN A 163 4.58 15.90 -1.96
N THR A 164 4.04 17.00 -1.40
CA THR A 164 3.11 16.95 -0.26
C THR A 164 1.63 16.79 -0.63
N HIS A 165 1.27 16.90 -1.92
CA HIS A 165 -0.14 16.86 -2.37
C HIS A 165 -0.45 15.72 -3.35
N ILE A 166 0.56 15.06 -3.93
CA ILE A 166 0.33 13.86 -4.74
C ILE A 166 0.10 12.66 -3.80
N PRO A 167 -0.99 11.88 -3.97
CA PRO A 167 -1.19 10.62 -3.25
C PRO A 167 -0.01 9.67 -3.45
N ASN A 168 0.30 8.83 -2.45
CA ASN A 168 1.49 7.98 -2.48
C ASN A 168 1.60 7.12 -3.76
N ALA A 169 2.34 7.57 -4.78
CA ALA A 169 2.42 6.87 -6.08
C ALA A 169 3.06 5.46 -5.99
N GLN A 170 3.58 5.08 -4.83
CA GLN A 170 4.06 3.73 -4.55
C GLN A 170 2.98 2.66 -4.78
N TYR A 171 1.67 2.96 -4.70
CA TYR A 171 0.63 1.97 -5.02
C TYR A 171 0.66 1.51 -6.47
N PHE A 172 1.20 2.31 -7.40
CA PHE A 172 1.46 1.88 -8.77
C PHE A 172 2.72 1.04 -8.91
N VAL A 173 3.78 1.37 -8.15
CA VAL A 173 5.05 0.63 -8.14
C VAL A 173 4.86 -0.80 -7.65
N TYR A 174 3.99 -1.01 -6.65
CA TYR A 174 3.72 -2.34 -6.10
C TYR A 174 2.58 -3.12 -6.80
N LEU A 175 1.88 -2.48 -7.74
CA LEU A 175 0.77 -3.09 -8.48
C LEU A 175 1.15 -4.38 -9.24
N PRO A 176 2.35 -4.52 -9.84
CA PRO A 176 2.77 -5.78 -10.46
C PRO A 176 2.84 -6.95 -9.48
N PHE A 177 3.39 -6.75 -8.28
CA PHE A 177 3.46 -7.81 -7.27
C PHE A 177 2.07 -8.27 -6.85
N PHE A 178 1.15 -7.32 -6.66
CA PHE A 178 -0.24 -7.61 -6.38
C PHE A 178 -0.93 -8.38 -7.52
N TYR A 179 -0.73 -7.96 -8.78
CA TYR A 179 -1.27 -8.65 -9.94
C TYR A 179 -0.72 -10.08 -10.06
N ILE A 180 0.59 -10.26 -9.89
CA ILE A 180 1.24 -11.58 -9.88
C ILE A 180 0.60 -12.48 -8.81
N GLY A 181 0.39 -11.98 -7.59
CA GLY A 181 -0.31 -12.72 -6.53
C GLY A 181 -1.73 -13.13 -6.92
N TYR A 182 -2.50 -12.19 -7.48
CA TYR A 182 -3.87 -12.45 -7.96
C TYR A 182 -3.93 -13.51 -9.05
N VAL A 183 -2.98 -13.46 -10.00
CA VAL A 183 -2.82 -14.44 -11.07
C VAL A 183 -2.41 -15.80 -10.49
N PHE A 184 -1.43 -15.85 -9.58
CA PHE A 184 -0.97 -17.08 -8.94
C PHE A 184 -2.10 -17.85 -8.28
N LYS A 185 -3.05 -17.17 -7.64
CA LYS A 185 -4.23 -17.82 -7.07
C LYS A 185 -5.06 -18.57 -8.13
N LYS A 186 -5.26 -17.97 -9.31
CA LYS A 186 -6.03 -18.58 -10.41
C LYS A 186 -5.29 -19.73 -11.08
N PHE A 187 -3.95 -19.73 -11.12
CA PHE A 187 -3.14 -20.75 -11.79
C PHE A 187 -2.62 -21.85 -10.86
N GLY A 188 -2.20 -21.51 -9.64
CA GLY A 188 -1.62 -22.42 -8.66
C GLY A 188 -2.57 -23.55 -8.27
N PHE A 189 -3.86 -23.26 -8.09
CA PHE A 189 -4.86 -24.31 -7.85
C PHE A 189 -5.11 -25.23 -9.05
N LYS A 190 -4.99 -24.72 -10.28
CA LYS A 190 -5.13 -25.54 -11.50
C LYS A 190 -3.94 -26.50 -11.68
N SER A 191 -2.73 -26.05 -11.36
CA SER A 191 -1.53 -26.87 -11.41
C SER A 191 -1.47 -27.89 -10.27
N LEU A 192 -1.95 -27.55 -9.07
CA LEU A 192 -2.04 -28.50 -7.95
C LEU A 192 -3.18 -29.50 -8.12
N SER A 193 -4.31 -29.12 -8.71
CA SER A 193 -5.37 -30.09 -9.02
C SER A 193 -4.94 -31.09 -10.09
N SER A 194 -4.05 -30.71 -11.02
CA SER A 194 -3.43 -31.67 -11.94
C SER A 194 -2.38 -32.57 -11.29
N ILE A 195 -1.77 -32.14 -10.18
CA ILE A 195 -0.81 -32.96 -9.40
C ILE A 195 -1.52 -33.93 -8.45
N ASN A 196 -2.72 -33.59 -7.94
CA ASN A 196 -3.55 -34.52 -7.15
C ASN A 196 -4.16 -35.67 -7.97
N ALA A 197 -3.95 -35.71 -9.29
CA ALA A 197 -4.19 -36.91 -10.10
C ALA A 197 -3.01 -37.92 -10.07
N MET A 198 -1.94 -37.63 -9.30
CA MET A 198 -0.72 -38.44 -9.21
C MET A 198 -0.33 -38.85 -7.78
N LEU A 199 -1.23 -38.74 -6.80
CA LEU A 199 -1.01 -39.37 -5.50
C LEU A 199 -1.73 -40.73 -5.48
N PRO A 200 -0.99 -41.87 -5.41
CA PRO A 200 -1.61 -43.17 -5.28
C PRO A 200 -2.35 -43.27 -3.93
N ALA A 201 -3.44 -44.03 -3.95
CA ALA A 201 -4.25 -44.41 -2.79
C ALA A 201 -3.44 -45.13 -1.71
#